data_AF-A0AAU6Z155-F1
#
_entry.id   AF-A0AAU6Z155-F1
#
_cell.length_a   1.000
_cell.length_b   1.000
_cell.length_c   1.000
_cell.angle_alpha   90.00
_cell.angle_beta   90.00
_cell.angle_gamma   90.00
#
_symmetry.space_group_name_H-M   'P 1'
#
loop_
_entity.id
_entity.type
_entity.pdbx_description
1 polymer ?
#
loop_
_entity_poly.entity_id
_entity_poly.type
_entity_poly.pdbx_seq_one_letter_code
_entity_poly.pdbx_strand_id
1 'polypeptide(L)'
;MTSNAESGHASGNGPVGVAGPTRSLWLRLLAMSSAASAVALVLVGIPAVIFNGSAGVLSSTFGGLLVMLFFAISLLVGHFMGRNNPSGAIGLFVATYFVKVVGFAVVLFVIGAPEWLHGRWFLIGAVVAVVFWQAAEIYGFSKARLQIYNDPETDKGVTDV
;
A
#
# COMPACT_ATOMS: atom_id res chain seq x y z
N MET A 1 47.20 39.58 19.20
CA MET A 1 46.37 38.40 18.88
C MET A 1 45.19 38.89 18.06
N THR A 2 45.21 38.66 16.75
CA THR A 2 44.15 39.11 15.82
C THR A 2 43.06 38.04 15.76
N SER A 3 41.81 38.46 16.00
CA SER A 3 40.63 37.60 15.93
C SER A 3 40.24 37.40 14.46
N ASN A 4 40.46 36.20 13.93
CA ASN A 4 39.91 35.77 12.65
C ASN A 4 38.54 35.14 12.90
N ALA A 5 37.49 35.97 12.96
CA ALA A 5 36.12 35.49 12.87
C ALA A 5 35.74 35.42 11.38
N GLU A 6 35.84 34.22 10.80
CA GLU A 6 35.27 33.93 9.48
C GLU A 6 33.76 34.21 9.51
N SER A 7 33.31 35.11 8.63
CA SER A 7 31.90 35.36 8.39
C SER A 7 31.24 34.08 7.89
N GLY A 8 30.35 33.49 8.72
CA GLY A 8 29.63 32.28 8.39
C GLY A 8 28.91 32.37 7.05
N HIS A 9 28.97 31.28 6.27
CA HIS A 9 28.27 31.14 5.00
C HIS A 9 26.78 31.48 5.18
N ALA A 10 26.32 32.51 4.46
CA ALA A 10 24.91 32.83 4.36
C ALA A 10 24.20 31.66 3.66
N SER A 11 23.34 30.97 4.41
CA SER A 11 22.41 29.96 3.88
C SER A 11 21.62 30.60 2.73
N GLY A 12 21.77 30.05 1.53
CA GLY A 12 21.22 30.61 0.31
C GLY A 12 19.69 30.61 0.31
N ASN A 13 19.10 31.77 0.05
CA ASN A 13 17.67 31.96 -0.26
C ASN A 13 17.33 31.43 -1.67
N GLY A 14 17.72 30.20 -1.98
CA GLY A 14 17.29 29.54 -3.21
C GLY A 14 15.78 29.30 -3.17
N PRO A 15 15.02 29.56 -4.24
CA PRO A 15 13.60 29.28 -4.29
C PRO A 15 13.40 27.78 -4.08
N VAL A 16 12.94 27.39 -2.89
CA VAL A 16 12.52 26.03 -2.62
C VAL A 16 11.40 25.70 -3.60
N GLY A 17 11.71 24.81 -4.56
CA GLY A 17 10.74 24.37 -5.55
C GLY A 17 9.48 23.92 -4.83
N VAL A 18 8.36 24.59 -5.11
CA VAL A 18 7.07 24.28 -4.51
C VAL A 18 6.80 22.81 -4.78
N ALA A 19 6.82 21.99 -3.73
CA ALA A 19 6.50 20.57 -3.81
C ALA A 19 5.12 20.47 -4.47
N GLY A 20 5.08 19.98 -5.71
CA GLY A 20 3.85 19.83 -6.48
C GLY A 20 2.80 19.03 -5.70
N PRO A 21 1.52 19.10 -6.09
CA PRO A 21 0.40 18.51 -5.34
C PRO A 21 0.76 17.11 -4.88
N THR A 22 0.91 16.94 -3.56
CA THR A 22 1.37 15.67 -2.98
C THR A 22 0.25 14.67 -3.19
N ARG A 23 0.29 13.92 -4.31
CA ARG A 23 -0.57 12.74 -4.49
C ARG A 23 -0.37 11.90 -3.24
N SER A 24 -1.44 11.69 -2.49
CA SER A 24 -1.31 11.05 -1.19
C SER A 24 -0.69 9.65 -1.39
N LEU A 25 0.43 9.42 -0.73
CA LEU A 25 1.20 8.17 -0.83
C LEU A 25 0.28 6.96 -0.68
N TRP A 26 -0.62 7.03 0.31
CA TRP A 26 -1.63 6.03 0.62
C TRP A 26 -2.57 5.70 -0.54
N LEU A 27 -3.10 6.69 -1.27
CA LEU A 27 -3.99 6.43 -2.42
C LEU A 27 -3.21 5.80 -3.59
N ARG A 28 -1.94 6.20 -3.76
CA ARG A 28 -1.08 5.58 -4.78
C ARG A 28 -0.77 4.12 -4.45
N LEU A 29 -0.47 3.81 -3.18
CA LEU A 29 -0.27 2.45 -2.71
C LEU A 29 -1.55 1.62 -2.87
N LEU A 30 -2.69 2.18 -2.46
CA LEU A 30 -3.99 1.54 -2.61
C LEU A 30 -4.27 1.15 -4.06
N ALA A 31 -4.05 2.08 -5.01
CA ALA A 31 -4.26 1.82 -6.44
C ALA A 31 -3.30 0.74 -6.96
N MET A 32 -2.02 0.81 -6.59
CA MET A 32 -0.99 -0.14 -7.03
C MET A 32 -1.27 -1.55 -6.50
N SER A 33 -1.51 -1.69 -5.20
CA SER A 33 -1.79 -2.98 -4.57
C SER A 33 -3.12 -3.56 -5.06
N SER A 34 -4.14 -2.72 -5.24
CA SER A 34 -5.42 -3.18 -5.79
C SER A 34 -5.27 -3.70 -7.22
N ALA A 35 -4.51 -3.00 -8.06
CA ALA A 35 -4.26 -3.44 -9.43
C ALA A 35 -3.46 -4.76 -9.47
N ALA A 36 -2.42 -4.88 -8.65
CA ALA A 36 -1.62 -6.10 -8.56
C ALA A 36 -2.46 -7.31 -8.13
N SER A 37 -3.28 -7.16 -7.08
CA SER A 37 -4.19 -8.23 -6.62
C SER A 37 -5.29 -8.54 -7.64
N ALA A 38 -5.84 -7.54 -8.32
CA ALA A 38 -6.85 -7.75 -9.35
C ALA A 38 -6.30 -8.57 -10.53
N VAL A 39 -5.11 -8.23 -11.02
CA VAL A 39 -4.41 -9.01 -12.07
C VAL A 39 -4.16 -10.44 -11.58
N ALA A 40 -3.69 -10.61 -10.35
CA ALA A 40 -3.45 -11.93 -9.80
C ALA A 40 -4.74 -12.76 -9.67
N LEU A 41 -5.87 -12.15 -9.32
CA LEU A 41 -7.17 -12.82 -9.28
C LEU A 41 -7.68 -13.21 -10.67
N VAL A 42 -7.45 -12.39 -11.69
CA VAL A 42 -7.75 -12.77 -13.07
C VAL A 42 -6.95 -14.01 -13.47
N LEU A 43 -5.66 -14.05 -13.13
CA LEU A 43 -4.81 -15.22 -13.40
C LEU A 43 -5.25 -16.47 -12.65
N VAL A 44 -5.73 -16.34 -11.42
CA VAL A 44 -6.33 -17.45 -10.64
C VAL A 44 -7.68 -17.89 -11.21
N GLY A 45 -8.45 -16.96 -11.77
CA GLY A 45 -9.75 -17.24 -12.39
C GLY A 45 -9.64 -18.21 -13.59
N ILE A 46 -8.53 -18.18 -14.33
CA ILE A 46 -8.31 -19.04 -15.50
C ILE A 46 -8.32 -20.54 -15.11
N PRO A 47 -7.47 -21.04 -14.20
CA PRO A 47 -7.56 -22.43 -13.78
C PRO A 47 -8.84 -22.71 -12.99
N ALA A 48 -9.37 -21.74 -12.23
CA ALA A 48 -10.60 -21.93 -11.46
C ALA A 48 -11.80 -22.25 -12.37
N VAL A 49 -11.94 -21.54 -13.50
CA VAL A 49 -13.01 -21.80 -14.47
C VAL A 49 -12.83 -23.14 -15.18
N ILE A 50 -11.59 -23.51 -15.51
CA ILE A 50 -11.30 -24.76 -16.22
C ILE A 50 -11.63 -25.98 -15.35
N PHE A 51 -11.27 -25.96 -14.07
CA PHE A 51 -11.43 -27.12 -13.20
C PHE A 51 -12.80 -27.19 -12.49
N ASN A 52 -13.40 -26.05 -12.14
CA ASN A 52 -14.60 -26.01 -11.29
C ASN A 52 -15.67 -25.04 -11.83
N GLY A 53 -15.55 -24.58 -13.08
CA GLY A 53 -16.53 -23.74 -13.73
C GLY A 53 -16.77 -22.39 -13.04
N SER A 54 -18.01 -21.91 -13.12
CA SER A 54 -18.43 -20.63 -12.55
C SER A 54 -18.25 -20.57 -11.02
N ALA A 55 -18.52 -21.68 -10.33
CA ALA A 55 -18.37 -21.77 -8.88
C ALA A 55 -16.91 -21.58 -8.45
N GLY A 56 -15.95 -22.14 -9.20
CA GLY A 56 -14.52 -21.95 -8.93
C GLY A 56 -14.10 -20.48 -9.04
N VAL A 57 -14.47 -19.82 -10.14
CA VAL A 57 -14.16 -18.40 -10.35
C VAL A 57 -14.80 -17.55 -9.26
N LEU A 58 -16.11 -17.68 -9.05
CA LEU A 58 -16.85 -16.91 -8.06
C LEU A 58 -16.24 -17.07 -6.66
N SER A 59 -15.86 -18.29 -6.28
CA SER A 59 -15.23 -18.56 -5.00
C SER A 59 -13.87 -17.87 -4.87
N SER A 60 -13.01 -17.99 -5.88
CA SER A 60 -11.69 -17.37 -5.87
C SER A 60 -11.74 -15.85 -5.89
N THR A 61 -12.62 -15.26 -6.72
CA THR A 61 -12.87 -13.83 -6.75
C THR A 61 -13.44 -13.33 -5.43
N PHE A 62 -14.39 -14.06 -4.84
CA PHE A 62 -15.00 -13.68 -3.56
C PHE A 62 -13.97 -13.64 -2.42
N GLY A 63 -13.16 -14.69 -2.28
CA GLY A 63 -12.09 -14.71 -1.27
C GLY A 63 -11.06 -13.60 -1.47
N GLY A 64 -10.66 -13.37 -2.72
CA GLY A 64 -9.74 -12.29 -3.08
C GLY A 64 -10.28 -10.89 -2.79
N LEU A 65 -11.52 -10.61 -3.20
CA LEU A 65 -12.16 -9.32 -2.98
C LEU A 65 -12.38 -9.04 -1.50
N LEU A 66 -12.71 -10.06 -0.71
CA LEU A 66 -12.87 -9.92 0.73
C LEU A 66 -11.55 -9.47 1.37
N VAL A 67 -10.43 -10.11 1.01
CA VAL A 67 -9.09 -9.68 1.45
C VAL A 67 -8.80 -8.24 1.03
N MET A 68 -9.00 -7.93 -0.25
CA MET A 68 -8.72 -6.60 -0.80
C MET A 68 -9.52 -5.51 -0.08
N LEU A 69 -10.78 -5.78 0.27
CA LEU A 69 -11.63 -4.85 1.03
C LEU A 69 -11.02 -4.52 2.39
N PHE A 70 -10.66 -5.52 3.18
CA PHE A 70 -10.06 -5.32 4.51
C PHE A 70 -8.71 -4.60 4.45
N PHE A 71 -7.89 -4.91 3.45
CA PHE A 71 -6.60 -4.27 3.26
C PHE A 71 -6.75 -2.82 2.78
N ALA A 72 -7.68 -2.57 1.86
CA ALA A 72 -8.03 -1.23 1.39
C ALA A 72 -8.48 -0.32 2.54
N ILE A 73 -9.41 -0.80 3.38
CA ILE A 73 -9.89 -0.07 4.56
C ILE A 73 -8.71 0.28 5.48
N SER A 74 -7.76 -0.62 5.67
CA SER A 74 -6.60 -0.35 6.53
C SER A 74 -5.68 0.73 5.98
N LEU A 75 -5.40 0.72 4.67
CA LEU A 75 -4.64 1.81 4.03
C LEU A 75 -5.39 3.14 4.12
N LEU A 76 -6.72 3.11 3.99
CA LEU A 76 -7.55 4.30 4.08
C LEU A 76 -7.57 4.88 5.50
N VAL A 77 -7.66 4.03 6.53
CA VAL A 77 -7.49 4.47 7.93
C VAL A 77 -6.10 5.06 8.15
N GLY A 78 -5.05 4.43 7.60
CA GLY A 78 -3.68 4.97 7.61
C GLY A 78 -3.58 6.35 6.96
N HIS A 79 -4.29 6.59 5.86
CA HIS A 79 -4.37 7.89 5.19
C HIS A 79 -4.95 8.99 6.09
N PHE A 80 -6.06 8.71 6.77
CA PHE A 80 -6.74 9.70 7.60
C PHE A 80 -5.99 9.98 8.91
N MET A 81 -5.48 8.95 9.58
CA MET A 81 -4.89 9.11 10.91
C MET A 81 -3.40 9.47 10.89
N GLY A 82 -2.65 9.09 9.84
CA GLY A 82 -1.24 9.48 9.71
C GLY A 82 -1.02 10.99 9.69
N ARG A 83 -2.09 11.76 9.45
CA ARG A 83 -2.09 13.22 9.44
C ARG A 83 -2.35 13.86 10.82
N ASN A 84 -2.96 13.13 11.76
CA ASN A 84 -3.55 13.73 12.96
C ASN A 84 -2.84 13.40 14.27
N ASN A 85 -2.12 12.26 14.43
CA ASN A 85 -1.41 11.94 15.68
C ASN A 85 -0.28 10.89 15.51
N PRO A 86 0.97 11.30 15.21
CA PRO A 86 2.07 10.37 14.95
C PRO A 86 2.51 9.51 16.16
N SER A 87 2.31 9.96 17.40
CA SER A 87 2.67 9.16 18.60
C SER A 87 1.71 7.99 18.88
N GLY A 88 0.48 8.04 18.37
CA GLY A 88 -0.53 6.98 18.48
C GLY A 88 -0.51 5.97 17.33
N ALA A 89 0.40 6.13 16.36
CA ALA A 89 0.39 5.35 15.12
C ALA A 89 0.49 3.84 15.37
N ILE A 90 1.33 3.40 16.31
CA ILE A 90 1.51 1.97 16.63
C ILE A 90 0.21 1.38 17.19
N GLY A 91 -0.44 2.05 18.14
CA GLY A 91 -1.70 1.57 18.73
C GLY A 91 -2.82 1.48 17.69
N LEU A 92 -2.86 2.41 16.74
CA LEU A 92 -3.82 2.37 15.64
C LEU A 92 -3.56 1.19 14.69
N PHE A 93 -2.31 0.91 14.34
CA PHE A 93 -1.98 -0.26 13.51
C PHE A 93 -2.44 -1.56 14.18
N VAL A 94 -2.19 -1.71 15.48
CA VAL A 94 -2.68 -2.86 16.26
C VAL A 94 -4.21 -2.92 16.26
N ALA A 95 -4.90 -1.80 16.46
CA ALA A 95 -6.36 -1.74 16.40
C ALA A 95 -6.90 -2.13 15.01
N THR A 96 -6.30 -1.64 13.93
CA THR A 96 -6.71 -2.02 12.56
C THR A 96 -6.44 -3.49 12.26
N TYR A 97 -5.37 -4.07 12.79
CA TYR A 97 -5.12 -5.51 12.69
C TYR A 97 -6.19 -6.30 13.43
N PHE A 98 -6.56 -5.89 14.65
CA PHE A 98 -7.63 -6.53 15.41
C PHE A 98 -8.97 -6.49 14.65
N VAL A 99 -9.33 -5.31 14.13
CA VAL A 99 -10.54 -5.14 13.30
C VAL A 99 -10.49 -6.02 12.05
N LYS A 100 -9.32 -6.17 11.41
CA LYS A 100 -9.16 -7.07 10.27
C LYS A 100 -9.41 -8.53 10.65
N VAL A 101 -8.76 -9.03 11.69
CA VAL A 101 -8.89 -10.44 12.10
C VAL A 101 -10.31 -10.74 12.55
N VAL A 102 -10.85 -9.93 13.47
CA VAL A 102 -12.20 -10.14 14.01
C VAL A 102 -13.25 -9.89 12.94
N GLY A 103 -13.12 -8.82 12.15
CA GLY A 103 -14.05 -8.50 11.07
C GLY A 103 -14.08 -9.59 10.01
N PHE A 104 -12.91 -10.14 9.63
CA PHE A 104 -12.86 -11.24 8.68
C PHE A 104 -13.53 -12.50 9.25
N ALA A 105 -13.27 -12.84 10.52
CA ALA A 105 -13.94 -13.95 11.19
C ALA A 105 -15.46 -13.77 11.22
N VAL A 106 -15.96 -12.60 11.63
CA VAL A 106 -17.39 -12.27 11.63
C VAL A 106 -18.00 -12.45 10.25
N VAL A 107 -17.36 -11.93 9.19
CA VAL A 107 -17.87 -12.09 7.83
C VAL A 107 -17.95 -13.57 7.44
N LEU A 108 -16.92 -14.36 7.73
CA LEU A 108 -16.95 -15.80 7.44
C LEU A 108 -18.02 -16.54 8.23
N PHE A 109 -18.24 -16.21 9.50
CA PHE A 109 -19.29 -16.83 10.31
C PHE A 109 -20.69 -16.45 9.83
N VAL A 110 -20.90 -15.20 9.42
CA VAL A 110 -22.19 -14.72 8.92
C VAL A 110 -22.53 -15.33 7.57
N ILE A 111 -21.55 -15.44 6.68
CA ILE A 111 -21.75 -16.02 5.34
C ILE A 111 -21.83 -17.55 5.41
N GLY A 112 -21.09 -18.16 6.34
CA GLY A 112 -20.98 -19.61 6.47
C GLY A 112 -20.31 -20.25 5.25
N ALA A 113 -20.70 -21.48 4.97
CA ALA A 113 -20.26 -22.25 3.80
C ALA A 113 -21.45 -22.51 2.86
N PRO A 114 -21.83 -21.54 2.01
CA PRO A 114 -22.91 -21.75 1.07
C PRO A 114 -22.52 -22.77 0.00
N GLU A 115 -23.49 -23.52 -0.53
CA GLU A 115 -23.27 -24.68 -1.42
C GLU A 115 -22.51 -24.36 -2.73
N TRP A 116 -22.57 -23.11 -3.19
CA TRP A 116 -21.84 -22.66 -4.37
C TRP A 116 -20.36 -22.35 -4.10
N LEU A 117 -19.95 -22.29 -2.83
CA LEU A 117 -18.61 -21.88 -2.41
C LEU A 117 -17.64 -23.07 -2.40
N HIS A 118 -16.72 -23.09 -3.36
CA HIS A 118 -15.59 -24.00 -3.34
C HIS A 118 -14.50 -23.47 -2.39
N GLY A 119 -14.43 -24.05 -1.19
CA GLY A 119 -13.48 -23.63 -0.15
C GLY A 119 -12.01 -23.60 -0.59
N ARG A 120 -11.58 -24.53 -1.47
CA ARG A 120 -10.21 -24.54 -2.01
C ARG A 120 -9.94 -23.30 -2.89
N TRP A 121 -10.83 -22.98 -3.81
CA TRP A 121 -10.66 -21.82 -4.70
C TRP A 121 -10.83 -20.50 -3.94
N PHE A 122 -11.75 -20.46 -2.98
CA PHE A 122 -11.88 -19.35 -2.04
C PHE A 122 -10.55 -19.06 -1.33
N LEU A 123 -9.93 -20.08 -0.74
CA LEU A 123 -8.66 -19.94 -0.04
C LEU A 123 -7.53 -19.53 -0.99
N ILE A 124 -7.42 -20.15 -2.17
CA ILE A 124 -6.41 -19.81 -3.17
C ILE A 124 -6.54 -18.34 -3.59
N GLY A 125 -7.76 -17.87 -3.89
CA GLY A 125 -8.01 -16.48 -4.23
C GLY A 125 -7.64 -15.51 -3.12
N ALA A 126 -8.01 -15.82 -1.87
CA ALA A 126 -7.64 -15.03 -0.70
C ALA A 126 -6.12 -14.94 -0.52
N VAL A 127 -5.41 -16.08 -0.54
CA VAL A 127 -3.95 -16.13 -0.35
C VAL A 127 -3.22 -15.38 -1.46
N VAL A 128 -3.58 -15.61 -2.72
CA VAL A 128 -2.96 -14.92 -3.87
C VAL A 128 -3.19 -13.42 -3.77
N ALA A 129 -4.40 -12.98 -3.43
CA ALA A 129 -4.71 -11.56 -3.25
C ALA A 129 -3.84 -10.94 -2.13
N VAL A 130 -3.70 -11.60 -0.98
CA VAL A 130 -2.84 -11.13 0.13
C VAL A 130 -1.39 -10.99 -0.34
N VAL A 131 -0.83 -12.02 -0.96
CA VAL A 131 0.59 -12.05 -1.33
C VAL A 131 0.92 -10.95 -2.33
N PHE A 132 0.13 -10.81 -3.40
CA PHE A 132 0.35 -9.77 -4.40
C PHE A 132 0.10 -8.37 -3.84
N TRP A 133 -0.90 -8.21 -2.98
CA TRP A 133 -1.14 -6.94 -2.30
C TRP A 133 0.07 -6.53 -1.47
N GLN A 134 0.58 -7.44 -0.64
CA GLN A 134 1.72 -7.18 0.25
C GLN A 134 2.99 -6.91 -0.54
N ALA A 135 3.27 -7.66 -1.60
CA ALA A 135 4.42 -7.41 -2.46
C ALA A 135 4.36 -6.00 -3.09
N ALA A 136 3.21 -5.60 -3.63
CA ALA A 136 3.02 -4.27 -4.20
C ALA A 136 3.12 -3.15 -3.16
N GLU A 137 2.57 -3.37 -1.96
CA GLU A 137 2.61 -2.41 -0.87
C GLU A 137 4.04 -2.19 -0.35
N ILE A 138 4.78 -3.29 -0.14
CA ILE A 138 6.20 -3.27 0.26
C ILE A 138 7.04 -2.58 -0.83
N TYR A 139 6.82 -2.90 -2.10
CA TYR A 139 7.50 -2.24 -3.21
C TYR A 139 7.22 -0.73 -3.23
N GLY A 140 5.96 -0.34 -3.08
CA GLY A 140 5.54 1.06 -3.02
C GLY A 140 6.20 1.83 -1.87
N PHE A 141 6.22 1.26 -0.67
CA PHE A 141 6.89 1.86 0.49
C PHE A 141 8.42 1.92 0.33
N SER A 142 9.02 0.90 -0.26
CA SER A 142 10.48 0.84 -0.46
C SER A 142 10.94 1.98 -1.40
N LYS A 143 10.18 2.24 -2.47
CA LYS A 143 10.49 3.33 -3.41
C LYS A 143 10.21 4.73 -2.84
N ALA A 144 9.23 4.86 -1.93
CA ALA A 144 8.90 6.13 -1.29
C ALA A 144 9.99 6.59 -0.29
N ARG A 145 10.68 5.66 0.38
CA ARG A 145 11.76 6.00 1.34
C ARG A 145 12.98 6.65 0.68
N LEU A 146 13.26 6.38 -0.60
CA LEU A 146 14.39 6.99 -1.33
C LEU A 146 14.14 8.47 -1.69
N GLN A 147 12.89 8.94 -1.70
CA GLN A 147 12.57 10.34 -2.02
C GLN A 147 12.80 11.31 -0.84
N ILE A 148 13.03 10.79 0.37
CA ILE A 148 13.38 11.60 1.55
C ILE A 148 14.87 12.00 1.53
N TYR A 149 15.72 11.25 0.81
CA TYR A 149 17.18 11.46 0.73
C TYR A 149 17.64 12.03 -0.61
N ASN A 150 16.72 12.49 -1.47
CA ASN A 150 17.10 13.04 -2.77
C ASN A 150 17.59 14.49 -2.59
N ASP A 151 18.86 14.65 -2.20
CA ASP A 151 19.57 15.92 -2.32
C ASP A 151 19.60 16.34 -3.81
N PRO A 152 19.40 17.63 -4.13
CA PRO A 152 19.39 18.08 -5.51
C PRO A 152 20.74 17.77 -6.17
N GLU A 153 20.67 17.03 -7.27
CA GLU A 153 21.79 16.73 -8.15
C GLU A 153 22.45 18.07 -8.52
N THR A 154 23.68 18.27 -8.03
CA THR A 154 24.43 19.49 -8.28
C THR A 154 24.83 19.46 -9.76
N ASP A 155 24.06 20.15 -10.59
CA ASP A 155 24.39 20.42 -11.97
C ASP A 155 25.66 21.30 -12.02
N LYS A 156 26.83 20.65 -11.95
CA LYS A 156 28.12 21.28 -12.22
C LYS A 156 28.31 21.32 -13.73
N GLY A 157 27.51 22.16 -14.37
CA GLY A 157 27.57 22.48 -15.78
C GLY A 157 27.70 23.98 -16.00
N VAL A 158 28.68 24.64 -15.37
CA VAL A 158 29.09 26.00 -15.81
C VAL A 158 30.59 26.00 -16.00
N THR A 159 30.95 25.92 -17.27
CA THR A 159 32.26 26.25 -17.85
C THR A 159 32.50 27.75 -17.71
N ASP A 160 33.50 28.15 -16.94
CA ASP A 160 34.05 29.51 -17.01
C ASP A 160 35.05 29.58 -18.18
N VAL A 161 34.75 30.46 -19.13
CA VAL A 161 35.68 31.05 -20.12
C VAL A 161 35.88 32.51 -19.78
#